data_AF-A0A820S7Z6-F1
#
_entry.id   AF-A0A820S7Z6-F1
#
_cell.length_a   1.000
_cell.length_b   1.000
_cell.length_c   1.000
_cell.angle_alpha   90.00
_cell.angle_beta   90.00
_cell.angle_gamma   90.00
#
_symmetry.space_group_name_H-M   'P 1'
#
loop_
_entity.id
_entity.type
_entity.pdbx_description
1 polymer ?
#
loop_
_entity_poly.entity_id
_entity_poly.type
_entity_poly.pdbx_seq_one_letter_code
_entity_poly.pdbx_strand_id
1 'polypeptide(L)' 'MHAGGASYVLSRESLRRFYEAHKDPNSTCRADGGAEDIEIAKCLRTKGVYPGQSLDKQNG' A
#
# COMPACT_ATOMS: atom_id res chain seq x y z
N MET A 1 -19.75 -1.91 -1.69
CA MET A 1 -19.00 -2.38 -2.87
C MET A 1 -17.59 -2.71 -2.39
N HIS A 2 -17.28 -4.00 -2.24
CA HIS A 2 -15.94 -4.44 -1.82
C HIS A 2 -15.05 -4.46 -3.05
N ALA A 3 -14.36 -3.34 -3.32
CA ALA A 3 -13.34 -3.25 -4.35
C ALA A 3 -12.05 -3.96 -3.89
N GLY A 4 -12.12 -5.26 -3.58
CA GLY A 4 -10.95 -6.05 -3.17
C GLY A 4 -10.08 -6.53 -4.33
N GLY A 5 -10.20 -5.92 -5.51
CA GLY A 5 -9.58 -6.39 -6.76
C GLY A 5 -9.07 -5.28 -7.66
N ALA A 6 -8.72 -4.11 -7.10
CA ALA A 6 -8.02 -3.09 -7.85
C ALA A 6 -6.53 -3.47 -7.93
N SER A 7 -6.00 -3.58 -9.16
CA SER A 7 -4.57 -3.73 -9.36
C SER A 7 -3.86 -2.44 -8.93
N TYR A 8 -2.77 -2.56 -8.19
CA TYR A 8 -1.91 -1.44 -7.84
C TYR A 8 -0.53 -1.61 -8.50
N VAL A 9 0.10 -0.49 -8.84
CA VAL A 9 1.47 -0.47 -9.37
C VAL A 9 2.37 0.22 -8.34
N LEU A 10 3.43 -0.45 -7.93
CA LEU A 10 4.43 0.09 -7.01
C LEU A 10 5.67 0.51 -7.80
N SER A 11 6.21 1.68 -7.46
CA SER A 11 7.56 2.03 -7.90
C SER A 11 8.58 1.07 -7.26
N ARG A 12 9.75 0.93 -7.90
CA ARG A 12 10.86 0.12 -7.35
C ARG A 12 11.23 0.54 -5.92
N GLU A 13 11.20 1.84 -5.64
CA GLU A 13 11.53 2.38 -4.32
C GLU A 13 10.43 2.09 -3.30
N SER A 14 9.16 2.20 -3.68
CA SER A 14 8.02 1.84 -2.83
C SER A 14 8.09 0.37 -2.41
N LEU A 15 8.41 -0.53 -3.35
CA LEU A 15 8.57 -1.96 -3.07
C LEU A 15 9.76 -2.24 -2.14
N ARG A 16 10.90 -1.56 -2.33
CA ARG A 16 12.06 -1.67 -1.43
C ARG A 16 11.71 -1.27 0.00
N ARG A 17 11.02 -0.13 0.18
CA ARG A 17 10.58 0.34 1.51
C ARG A 17 9.58 -0.60 2.15
N PHE A 18 8.66 -1.18 1.37
CA PHE A 18 7.71 -2.16 1.85
C PHE A 18 8.40 -3.43 2.37
N TYR A 19 9.40 -3.92 1.64
CA TYR A 19 10.21 -5.07 2.05
C TYR A 19 11.02 -4.77 3.32
N GLU A 20 11.71 -3.63 3.37
CA GLU A 20 12.47 -3.21 4.55
C GLU A 20 11.57 -3.03 5.78
N ALA A 21 10.35 -2.52 5.59
CA ALA A 21 9.37 -2.43 6.65
C ALA A 21 9.00 -3.80 7.24
N HIS A 22 8.93 -4.86 6.45
CA HIS A 22 8.62 -6.20 6.97
C HIS A 22 9.81 -6.90 7.63
N LYS A 23 11.04 -6.45 7.37
CA LYS A 23 12.24 -6.95 8.06
C LYS A 23 12.49 -6.28 9.40
N ASP A 24 11.91 -5.10 9.62
CA ASP A 24 12.03 -4.36 10.86
C ASP A 24 11.22 -5.07 11.97
N PRO A 25 11.86 -5.58 13.05
CA PRO A 25 11.16 -6.26 14.12
C PRO A 25 10.20 -5.35 14.91
N ASN A 26 10.34 -4.03 14.80
CA ASN A 26 9.45 -3.04 15.40
C ASN A 26 8.39 -2.53 14.43
N SER A 27 8.27 -3.15 13.26
CA SER A 27 7.30 -2.76 12.25
C SER A 27 5.88 -2.97 12.73
N THR A 28 5.01 -2.01 12.36
CA THR A 28 3.57 -2.14 12.54
C THR A 28 2.88 -2.71 11.29
N CYS A 29 3.66 -3.13 10.28
CA CYS A 29 3.12 -3.74 9.07
C CYS A 29 2.59 -5.13 9.38
N ARG A 30 1.33 -5.38 9.01
CA ARG A 30 0.63 -6.62 9.30
C ARG A 30 0.87 -7.64 8.19
N ALA A 31 1.18 -8.88 8.59
CA ALA A 31 1.45 -9.97 7.65
C ALA A 31 0.21 -10.84 7.33
N ASP A 32 -0.78 -10.90 8.23
CA ASP A 32 -1.91 -11.82 8.12
C ASP A 32 -3.24 -11.27 8.66
N GLY A 33 -4.38 -11.82 8.25
CA GLY A 33 -5.69 -11.56 8.87
C GLY A 33 -6.33 -10.20 8.61
N GLY A 34 -6.08 -9.58 7.45
CA GLY A 34 -6.71 -8.33 7.00
C GLY A 34 -6.95 -8.30 5.48
N ALA A 35 -7.59 -7.24 4.98
CA ALA A 35 -7.66 -7.00 3.53
C ALA A 35 -6.29 -6.49 3.05
N GLU A 36 -5.67 -7.24 2.13
CA GLU A 36 -4.27 -7.04 1.72
C GLU A 36 -4.02 -5.63 1.17
N ASP A 37 -4.92 -5.13 0.33
CA ASP A 37 -4.92 -3.77 -0.21
C ASP A 37 -4.90 -2.69 0.88
N ILE A 38 -5.72 -2.85 1.92
CA ILE A 38 -5.78 -1.94 3.07
C ILE A 38 -4.48 -2.01 3.89
N GLU A 39 -3.95 -3.20 4.15
CA GLU A 39 -2.77 -3.38 4.99
C GLU A 39 -1.48 -2.92 4.29
N ILE A 40 -1.34 -3.15 2.98
CA ILE A 40 -0.24 -2.60 2.18
C ILE A 40 -0.27 -1.07 2.22
N ALA A 41 -1.44 -0.45 2.02
CA ALA A 41 -1.58 1.00 2.07
C ALA A 41 -1.28 1.59 3.47
N LYS A 42 -1.66 0.90 4.55
CA LYS A 42 -1.28 1.30 5.92
C LYS A 42 0.24 1.20 6.12
N CYS A 43 0.85 0.08 5.75
CA CYS A 43 2.28 -0.14 5.90
C CYS A 43 3.10 0.91 5.15
N LEU A 44 2.81 1.13 3.87
CA LEU A 44 3.51 2.11 3.03
C LEU A 44 3.42 3.54 3.57
N ARG A 45 2.29 3.93 4.16
CA ARG A 45 2.14 5.25 4.80
C ARG A 45 3.08 5.46 5.98
N THR A 46 3.39 4.41 6.76
CA THR A 46 4.40 4.50 7.84
C THR A 46 5.80 4.79 7.32
N LYS A 47 6.06 4.50 6.03
CA LYS A 47 7.33 4.77 5.33
C LYS A 47 7.24 5.97 4.38
N GLY A 48 6.21 6.82 4.56
CA GLY A 48 6.02 8.06 3.79
C GLY A 48 5.64 7.84 2.32
N VAL A 49 5.12 6.66 1.96
CA VAL A 49 4.63 6.35 0.61
C VAL A 49 3.11 6.40 0.61
N TYR A 50 2.55 7.22 -0.28
CA TYR A 50 1.10 7.42 -0.40
C TYR A 50 0.61 6.95 -1.76
N PRO A 51 -0.54 6.26 -1.84
CA PRO A 51 -1.15 5.91 -3.11
C PRO A 51 -1.60 7.18 -3.85
N GLY A 52 -1.29 7.26 -5.14
CA GLY A 52 -1.79 8.31 -6.02
C GLY A 52 -3.20 7.99 -6.53
N GLN A 53 -3.98 9.03 -6.85
CA GLN A 53 -5.24 8.86 -7.56
C GLN A 53 -4.94 8.49 -9.02
N SER A 54 -5.41 7.32 -9.46
CA SER A 54 -5.26 6.84 -10.85
C SER A 54 -6.53 6.95 -11.68
N LEU A 55 -7.62 7.46 -11.10
CA LEU A 55 -8.89 7.68 -11.80
C LEU A 55 -8.79 8.94 -12.66
N ASP A 56 -9.40 8.90 -13.85
CA ASP A 56 -9.52 10.07 -14.70
C ASP A 56 -10.26 11.20 -13.97
N LYS A 57 -9.82 12.43 -14.20
CA LYS A 57 -10.57 13.61 -13.75
C LYS A 57 -11.87 13.65 -14.55
N GLN A 58 -12.99 13.37 -13.88
CA GLN A 58 -14.29 13.65 -14.49
C GLN A 58 -14.45 15.17 -14.57
N ASN A 59 -14.22 15.72 -15.77
CA ASN A 59 -14.65 17.07 -16.09
C ASN A 59 -16.17 17.02 -16.24
N GLY A 60 -16.90 17.64 -15.31
CA GLY A 60 -18.34 17.83 -15.38
C GLY A 60 -18.76 18.81 -16.46
#